data_AF-A0A953RCK1-F1
#
_entry.id   AF-A0A953RCK1-F1
#
_cell.length_a   1.000
_cell.length_b   1.000
_cell.length_c   1.000
_cell.angle_alpha   90.00
_cell.angle_beta   90.00
_cell.angle_gamma   90.00
#
_symmetry.space_group_name_H-M   'P 1'
#
loop_
_entity.id
_entity.type
_entity.pdbx_description
1 polymer ?
#
loop_
_entity_poly.entity_id
_entity_poly.type
_entity_poly.pdbx_seq_one_letter_code
_entity_poly.pdbx_strand_id
1 'polypeptide(L)'
;MESHVKILGILHVVLSSLGVLAAVIVLFIFGGIAGIVGMSDHSNDAAAAVPILGGIGGIIFIVILVFSLPGLIGGIGLLKLAPWSRILMIVISALDLLNVPVGTALGIYGLWVLTKPETEALMARRRYQAAAY
;
A
#
# COMPACT_ATOMS: atom_id res chain seq x y z
N MET A 1 17.50 15.76 -6.19
CA MET A 1 16.96 14.41 -6.54
C MET A 1 16.67 13.58 -5.32
N GLU A 2 17.58 13.51 -4.34
CA GLU A 2 17.31 12.84 -3.06
C GLU A 2 16.04 13.33 -2.35
N SER A 3 15.82 14.66 -2.31
CA SER A 3 14.61 15.27 -1.75
C SER A 3 13.34 14.78 -2.46
N HIS A 4 13.33 14.73 -3.79
CA HIS A 4 12.18 14.28 -4.57
C HIS A 4 11.87 12.79 -4.34
N VAL A 5 12.91 11.95 -4.26
CA VAL A 5 12.77 10.52 -3.92
C VAL A 5 12.18 10.35 -2.52
N LYS A 6 12.65 11.15 -1.54
CA LYS A 6 12.12 11.13 -0.18
C LYS A 6 10.66 11.60 -0.13
N ILE A 7 10.31 12.69 -0.82
CA ILE A 7 8.93 13.18 -0.90
C ILE A 7 8.01 12.11 -1.50
N LEU A 8 8.42 11.48 -2.60
CA LEU A 8 7.68 10.38 -3.22
C LEU A 8 7.48 9.20 -2.26
N GLY A 9 8.54 8.83 -1.53
CA GLY A 9 8.49 7.78 -0.51
C GLY A 9 7.53 8.10 0.63
N ILE A 10 7.59 9.33 1.18
CA ILE A 10 6.66 9.78 2.23
C ILE A 10 5.22 9.71 1.73
N LEU A 11 4.96 10.20 0.51
CA LEU A 11 3.61 10.26 -0.03
C LEU A 11 2.99 8.87 -0.17
N HIS A 12 3.75 7.89 -0.66
CA HIS A 12 3.29 6.50 -0.71
C HIS A 12 3.14 5.87 0.68
N VAL A 13 4.04 6.16 1.62
CA VAL A 13 3.91 5.66 3.00
C VAL A 13 2.63 6.20 3.64
N VAL A 14 2.34 7.49 3.51
CA VAL A 14 1.15 8.12 4.11
C VAL A 14 -0.12 7.54 3.49
N LEU A 15 -0.21 7.48 2.16
CA LEU A 15 -1.40 6.94 1.48
C LEU A 15 -1.61 5.46 1.73
N SER A 16 -0.53 4.68 1.70
CA SER A 16 -0.60 3.25 1.98
C SER A 16 -0.97 2.98 3.44
N SER A 17 -0.47 3.80 4.37
CA SER A 17 -0.87 3.71 5.79
C SER A 17 -2.35 4.04 5.98
N LEU A 18 -2.87 5.03 5.25
CA LEU A 18 -4.30 5.33 5.24
C LEU A 18 -5.12 4.17 4.63
N GLY A 19 -4.62 3.53 3.57
CA GLY A 19 -5.24 2.34 2.97
C GLY A 19 -5.28 1.15 3.94
N VAL A 20 -4.19 0.88 4.64
CA VAL A 20 -4.13 -0.14 5.70
C VAL A 20 -5.10 0.19 6.83
N LEU A 21 -5.17 1.45 7.26
CA LEU A 21 -6.13 1.88 8.28
C LEU A 21 -7.58 1.66 7.81
N ALA A 22 -7.89 2.02 6.56
CA ALA A 22 -9.21 1.78 5.98
C ALA A 22 -9.54 0.28 5.93
N ALA A 23 -8.58 -0.58 5.56
CA ALA A 23 -8.75 -2.03 5.59
C ALA A 23 -9.11 -2.52 7.00
N VAL A 24 -8.36 -2.06 8.02
CA VAL A 24 -8.61 -2.42 9.42
C VAL A 24 -10.00 -1.97 9.85
N ILE A 25 -10.42 -0.75 9.50
CA ILE A 25 -11.77 -0.24 9.80
C ILE A 25 -12.83 -1.14 9.17
N VAL A 26 -12.69 -1.52 7.89
CA VAL A 26 -13.61 -2.43 7.21
C VAL A 26 -13.68 -3.77 7.95
N LEU A 27 -12.53 -4.33 8.34
CA LEU A 27 -12.49 -5.59 9.08
C LEU A 27 -13.23 -5.49 10.42
N PHE A 28 -13.05 -4.39 11.16
CA PHE A 28 -13.75 -4.17 12.43
C PHE A 28 -15.25 -3.98 12.23
N ILE A 29 -15.69 -3.28 11.19
CA ILE A 29 -17.12 -3.08 10.92
C ILE A 29 -17.76 -4.41 10.55
N PHE A 30 -17.25 -5.09 9.51
CA PHE A 30 -17.86 -6.33 9.02
C PHE A 30 -17.69 -7.48 10.01
N GLY A 31 -16.50 -7.63 10.59
CA GLY A 31 -16.21 -8.64 11.60
C GLY A 31 -16.93 -8.37 12.92
N GLY A 32 -17.07 -7.11 13.33
CA GLY A 32 -17.83 -6.71 14.52
C GLY A 32 -19.32 -6.98 14.37
N ILE A 33 -19.92 -6.62 13.23
CA ILE A 33 -21.33 -6.91 12.95
C ILE A 33 -21.55 -8.43 12.88
N ALA A 34 -20.70 -9.18 12.17
CA ALA A 34 -20.79 -10.64 12.10
C ALA A 34 -20.66 -11.28 13.50
N GLY A 35 -19.75 -10.78 14.33
CA GLY A 35 -19.57 -11.24 15.71
C GLY A 35 -20.79 -10.97 16.58
N ILE A 36 -21.36 -9.77 16.52
CA ILE A 36 -22.57 -9.40 17.28
C ILE A 36 -23.73 -10.29 16.86
N VAL A 37 -24.01 -10.41 15.55
CA VAL A 37 -25.11 -11.24 15.02
C VAL A 37 -24.95 -12.69 15.48
N GLY A 38 -23.74 -13.25 15.36
CA GLY A 38 -23.48 -14.63 15.78
C GLY A 38 -23.62 -14.89 17.28
N MET A 39 -23.54 -13.87 18.13
CA MET A 39 -23.75 -13.98 19.57
C MET A 39 -25.21 -13.71 20.00
N SER A 40 -25.94 -12.91 19.24
CA SER A 40 -27.26 -12.39 19.64
C SER A 40 -28.43 -13.08 18.97
N ASP A 41 -28.24 -13.69 17.79
CA ASP A 41 -29.27 -14.44 17.09
C ASP A 41 -28.75 -15.85 16.74
N HIS A 42 -29.51 -16.86 17.14
CA HIS A 42 -29.23 -18.29 16.89
C HIS A 42 -30.19 -18.89 15.85
N SER A 43 -30.90 -18.05 15.12
CA SER A 43 -31.72 -18.46 13.98
C SER A 43 -30.87 -19.10 12.87
N ASN A 44 -31.49 -19.96 12.06
CA ASN A 44 -30.84 -20.50 10.86
C ASN A 44 -30.42 -19.39 9.88
N ASP A 45 -31.12 -18.27 9.90
CA ASP A 45 -30.81 -17.10 9.07
C ASP A 45 -29.51 -16.41 9.55
N ALA A 46 -29.31 -16.28 10.86
CA ALA A 46 -28.06 -15.77 11.43
C ALA A 46 -26.87 -16.70 11.14
N ALA A 47 -27.08 -18.02 11.22
CA ALA A 47 -26.05 -19.00 10.89
C ALA A 47 -25.54 -18.90 9.44
N ALA A 48 -26.41 -18.49 8.50
CA ALA A 48 -26.02 -18.23 7.11
C ALA A 48 -25.43 -16.82 6.93
N ALA A 49 -25.92 -15.81 7.63
CA ALA A 49 -25.51 -14.42 7.47
C ALA A 49 -24.08 -14.12 7.98
N VAL A 50 -23.68 -14.71 9.11
CA VAL A 50 -22.37 -14.50 9.75
C VAL A 50 -21.18 -14.83 8.82
N PRO A 51 -21.09 -16.02 8.20
CA PRO A 51 -19.98 -16.33 7.30
C PRO A 51 -19.99 -15.50 6.01
N ILE A 52 -21.17 -15.07 5.53
CA ILE A 52 -21.27 -14.20 4.36
C ILE A 52 -20.73 -12.80 4.68
N LEU A 53 -21.14 -12.20 5.79
CA LEU A 53 -20.63 -10.89 6.22
C LEU A 53 -19.13 -10.94 6.49
N GLY A 54 -18.66 -11.96 7.22
CA GLY A 54 -17.25 -12.16 7.52
C GLY A 54 -16.43 -12.41 6.24
N GLY A 55 -16.96 -13.19 5.30
CA GLY A 55 -16.33 -13.47 4.02
C GLY A 55 -16.18 -12.23 3.15
N ILE A 56 -17.25 -11.43 2.99
CA ILE A 56 -17.22 -10.17 2.22
C ILE A 56 -16.23 -9.20 2.87
N GLY A 57 -16.32 -8.98 4.18
CA GLY A 57 -15.39 -8.13 4.91
C GLY A 57 -13.94 -8.57 4.77
N GLY A 58 -13.69 -9.87 4.86
CA GLY A 58 -12.37 -10.48 4.68
C GLY A 58 -11.81 -10.31 3.28
N ILE A 59 -12.63 -10.51 2.23
CA ILE A 59 -12.21 -10.31 0.84
C ILE A 59 -11.84 -8.85 0.60
N ILE A 60 -12.70 -7.90 1.02
CA ILE A 60 -12.43 -6.47 0.86
C ILE A 60 -11.15 -6.09 1.60
N PHE A 61 -10.97 -6.58 2.84
CA PHE A 61 -9.75 -6.37 3.62
C PHE A 61 -8.49 -6.84 2.88
N ILE A 62 -8.50 -8.07 2.35
CA ILE A 62 -7.37 -8.64 1.61
C ILE A 62 -7.08 -7.81 0.36
N VAL A 63 -8.11 -7.44 -0.40
CA VAL A 63 -7.94 -6.63 -1.62
C VAL A 63 -7.26 -5.31 -1.29
N ILE A 64 -7.74 -4.57 -0.28
CA ILE A 64 -7.13 -3.29 0.11
C ILE A 64 -5.67 -3.48 0.57
N LEU A 65 -5.37 -4.54 1.33
CA LEU A 65 -4.00 -4.84 1.75
C LEU A 65 -3.07 -5.16 0.58
N VAL A 66 -3.53 -5.93 -0.41
CA VAL A 66 -2.73 -6.29 -1.59
C VAL A 66 -2.29 -5.05 -2.37
N PHE A 67 -3.12 -4.00 -2.42
CA PHE A 67 -2.75 -2.73 -3.05
C PHE A 67 -1.96 -1.80 -2.12
N SER A 68 -2.23 -1.80 -0.81
CA SER A 68 -1.60 -0.87 0.15
C SER A 68 -0.20 -1.33 0.59
N LEU A 69 0.01 -2.62 0.82
CA LEU A 69 1.29 -3.14 1.33
C LEU A 69 2.47 -2.90 0.39
N PRO A 70 2.37 -3.14 -0.93
CA PRO A 70 3.46 -2.86 -1.85
C PRO A 70 3.86 -1.39 -1.84
N GLY A 71 2.89 -0.47 -1.79
CA GLY A 71 3.15 0.97 -1.72
C GLY A 71 3.85 1.38 -0.43
N LEU A 72 3.48 0.76 0.70
CA LEU A 72 4.12 0.98 1.98
C LEU A 72 5.58 0.46 1.99
N ILE A 73 5.78 -0.78 1.54
CA ILE A 73 7.10 -1.43 1.48
C ILE A 73 8.02 -0.65 0.53
N GLY A 74 7.53 -0.33 -0.66
CA GLY A 74 8.25 0.45 -1.66
C GLY A 74 8.56 1.86 -1.20
N GLY A 75 7.61 2.55 -0.57
CA GLY A 75 7.81 3.87 0.01
C GLY A 75 8.88 3.88 1.11
N ILE A 76 8.84 2.93 2.04
CA ILE A 76 9.91 2.75 3.06
C ILE A 76 11.26 2.45 2.39
N GLY A 77 11.26 1.63 1.34
CA GLY A 77 12.44 1.34 0.53
C GLY A 77 13.05 2.59 -0.09
N LEU A 78 12.23 3.50 -0.63
CA LEU A 78 12.67 4.78 -1.19
C LEU A 78 13.27 5.70 -0.12
N LEU A 79 12.68 5.75 1.07
CA LEU A 79 13.23 6.53 2.20
C LEU A 79 14.59 6.02 2.66
N LYS A 80 14.81 4.69 2.55
CA LYS A 80 16.09 4.05 2.78
C LYS A 80 17.00 4.08 1.54
N LEU A 81 16.61 4.77 0.46
CA LEU A 81 17.38 4.85 -0.80
C LEU A 81 17.83 3.46 -1.28
N ALA A 82 16.98 2.46 -1.09
CA ALA A 82 17.31 1.08 -1.42
C ALA A 82 17.17 0.85 -2.93
N PRO A 83 18.16 0.25 -3.62
CA PRO A 83 18.15 0.13 -5.08
C PRO A 83 17.01 -0.76 -5.60
N TRP A 84 16.56 -1.75 -4.83
CA TRP A 84 15.42 -2.60 -5.20
C TRP A 84 14.09 -1.81 -5.21
N SER A 85 13.98 -0.77 -4.39
CA SER A 85 12.75 0.02 -4.26
C SER A 85 12.42 0.78 -5.53
N ARG A 86 13.42 1.15 -6.34
CA ARG A 86 13.21 1.86 -7.61
C ARG A 86 12.33 1.06 -8.56
N ILE A 87 12.71 -0.18 -8.85
CA ILE A 87 11.99 -1.02 -9.83
C ILE A 87 10.57 -1.27 -9.33
N LEU A 88 10.42 -1.64 -8.06
CA LEU A 88 9.11 -1.87 -7.46
C LEU A 88 8.22 -0.62 -7.53
N MET A 89 8.78 0.55 -7.23
CA MET A 89 8.01 1.80 -7.22
C MET A 89 7.72 2.36 -8.60
N ILE A 90 8.50 2.00 -9.63
CA ILE A 90 8.13 2.28 -11.03
C ILE A 90 6.86 1.51 -11.40
N VAL A 91 6.80 0.22 -11.03
CA VAL A 91 5.60 -0.60 -11.27
C VAL A 91 4.40 -0.04 -10.50
N ILE A 92 4.57 0.30 -9.22
CA ILE A 92 3.51 0.90 -8.41
C ILE A 92 3.06 2.24 -8.99
N SER A 93 3.99 3.11 -9.40
CA SER A 93 3.65 4.39 -10.03
C SER A 93 2.84 4.20 -11.31
N ALA A 94 3.12 3.16 -12.10
CA ALA A 94 2.33 2.82 -13.29
C ALA A 94 0.92 2.31 -12.93
N LEU A 95 0.78 1.56 -11.83
CA LEU A 95 -0.54 1.15 -11.32
C LEU A 95 -1.33 2.35 -10.78
N ASP A 96 -0.67 3.27 -10.07
CA ASP A 96 -1.29 4.48 -9.53
C ASP A 96 -1.84 5.39 -10.63
N LEU A 97 -1.26 5.36 -11.84
CA LEU A 97 -1.80 6.07 -13.01
C LEU A 97 -3.28 5.73 -13.30
N LEU A 98 -3.71 4.51 -13.01
CA LEU A 98 -5.09 4.05 -13.20
C LEU A 98 -6.06 4.61 -12.15
N ASN A 99 -5.54 5.15 -11.04
CA ASN A 99 -6.32 5.65 -9.92
C ASN A 99 -6.42 7.18 -9.97
N VAL A 100 -7.47 7.69 -10.63
CA VAL A 100 -7.71 9.13 -10.82
C VAL A 100 -8.52 9.69 -9.63
N PRO A 101 -8.20 10.88 -9.08
CA PRO A 101 -7.16 11.82 -9.52
C PRO A 101 -5.82 11.72 -8.77
N VAL A 102 -5.84 11.20 -7.53
CA VAL A 102 -4.67 11.25 -6.63
C VAL A 102 -3.56 10.32 -7.10
N GLY A 103 -3.89 9.08 -7.47
CA GLY A 103 -2.92 8.11 -7.96
C GLY A 103 -2.27 8.58 -9.27
N THR A 104 -3.02 9.19 -10.19
CA THR A 104 -2.44 9.70 -11.44
C THR A 104 -1.38 10.78 -11.19
N ALA A 105 -1.63 11.74 -10.31
CA ALA A 105 -0.64 12.75 -9.95
C ALA A 105 0.62 12.11 -9.34
N LEU A 106 0.42 11.14 -8.46
CA LEU A 106 1.49 10.38 -7.81
C LEU A 106 2.29 9.53 -8.77
N GLY A 107 1.64 8.84 -9.69
CA GLY A 107 2.28 7.96 -10.64
C GLY A 107 3.06 8.74 -11.68
N ILE A 108 2.55 9.88 -12.16
CA ILE A 108 3.30 10.78 -13.05
C ILE A 108 4.54 11.31 -12.33
N TYR A 109 4.38 11.80 -11.09
CA TYR A 109 5.50 12.30 -10.29
C TYR A 109 6.51 11.18 -9.99
N GLY A 110 6.03 9.97 -9.66
CA GLY A 110 6.84 8.81 -9.36
C GLY A 110 7.67 8.33 -10.54
N LEU A 111 7.03 8.18 -11.71
CA LEU A 111 7.72 7.84 -12.94
C LEU A 111 8.77 8.91 -13.29
N TRP A 112 8.44 10.19 -13.18
CA TRP A 112 9.39 11.27 -13.44
C TRP A 112 10.59 11.27 -12.49
N VAL A 113 10.40 11.00 -11.19
CA VAL A 113 11.49 10.95 -10.21
C VAL A 113 12.35 9.70 -10.40
N LEU A 114 11.74 8.53 -10.61
CA LEU A 114 12.43 7.23 -10.58
C LEU A 114 13.12 6.86 -11.89
N THR A 115 12.67 7.42 -13.01
CA THR A 115 13.30 7.19 -14.34
C THR A 115 14.54 8.04 -14.56
N LYS A 116 14.79 9.04 -13.72
CA LYS A 116 15.94 9.94 -13.84
C LYS A 116 17.28 9.25 -13.55
N PRO A 117 18.31 9.48 -14.39
CA PRO A 117 19.66 8.92 -14.17
C PRO A 117 20.27 9.30 -12.82
N GLU A 118 19.96 10.48 -12.32
CA GLU A 118 20.47 10.97 -11.03
C GLU A 118 19.91 10.15 -9.85
N THR A 119 18.67 9.67 -9.96
CA THR A 119 18.07 8.79 -8.95
C THR A 119 18.73 7.42 -8.95
N GLU A 120 19.07 6.91 -10.14
CA GLU A 120 19.82 5.68 -10.29
C GLU A 120 21.22 5.79 -9.67
N ALA A 121 21.95 6.85 -10.02
CA ALA A 121 23.28 7.13 -9.47
C ALA A 121 23.25 7.25 -7.93
N LEU A 122 22.23 7.91 -7.39
CA LEU A 122 22.04 8.07 -5.95
C LEU A 122 21.85 6.73 -5.23
N MET A 123 20.98 5.86 -5.75
CA MET A 123 20.71 4.55 -5.14
C MET A 123 21.86 3.56 -5.35
N ALA A 124 22.54 3.63 -6.50
CA ALA A 124 23.74 2.83 -6.78
C ALA A 124 24.87 3.19 -5.82
N ARG A 125 25.14 4.48 -5.59
CA ARG A 125 26.16 4.95 -4.65
C ARG A 125 25.93 4.42 -3.23
N ARG A 126 24.67 4.40 -2.77
CA ARG A 126 24.33 3.87 -1.44
C ARG A 126 24.50 2.35 -1.34
N ARG A 127 24.22 1.61 -2.43
CA ARG A 127 24.44 0.16 -2.52
C ARG A 127 25.91 -0.19 -2.32
N TYR A 128 26.83 0.56 -2.94
CA TYR A 128 28.27 0.35 -2.78
C TYR A 128 28.73 0.59 -1.35
N GLN A 129 28.24 1.64 -0.68
CA GLN A 129 28.60 1.91 0.72
C GLN A 129 28.08 0.84 1.68
N ALA A 130 26.88 0.29 1.45
CA ALA A 130 26.32 -0.77 2.29
C ALA A 130 27.02 -2.13 2.13
N ALA A 131 27.70 -2.36 1.01
CA ALA A 131 28.44 -3.60 0.73
C ALA A 131 29.93 -3.54 1.17
N ALA A 132 30.39 -2.36 1.60
CA ALA A 132 31.78 -2.11 2.00
C ALA A 132 32.03 -2.25 3.52
N TYR A 133 31.00 -2.65 4.28
CA TYR A 133 31.03 -2.97 5.71
C TYR A 133 30.60 -4.42 5.91
#